data_AF-A0A0K2SMB3-F1
#
_entry.id   AF-A0A0K2SMB3-F1
#
_cell.length_a   1.000
_cell.length_b   1.000
_cell.length_c   1.000
_cell.angle_alpha   90.00
_cell.angle_beta   90.00
_cell.angle_gamma   90.00
#
_symmetry.space_group_name_H-M   'P 1'
#
loop_
_entity.id
_entity.type
_entity.pdbx_description
1 polymer ?
#
loop_
_entity_poly.entity_id
_entity_poly.type
_entity_poly.pdbx_seq_one_letter_code
_entity_poly.pdbx_strand_id
1 'polypeptide(L)'
;MEFMQSPQDIAEAIQDELGAVSMYARMASEAGDPVLRAILLNIAGDEYGHARVFMTMQEMMRTMGAPGGAPAADQGTPAEWAAGR
;
A
#
# COMPACT_ATOMS: atom_id res chain seq x y z
N MET A 1 1.35 12.21 -16.81
CA MET A 1 1.25 10.86 -16.22
C MET A 1 2.64 10.27 -16.33
N GLU A 2 3.44 10.45 -15.28
CA GLU A 2 4.75 9.82 -15.18
C GLU A 2 4.50 8.34 -14.89
N PHE A 3 5.09 7.45 -15.67
CA PHE A 3 4.89 6.01 -15.51
C PHE A 3 5.50 5.56 -14.17
N MET A 4 4.84 4.63 -13.49
CA MET A 4 5.34 4.01 -12.26
C MET A 4 6.58 3.14 -12.63
N GLN A 5 7.79 3.63 -12.34
CA GLN A 5 9.05 3.00 -12.76
C GLN A 5 9.84 2.39 -11.60
N SER A 6 9.49 2.68 -10.35
CA SER A 6 10.24 2.24 -9.16
C SER A 6 9.38 1.73 -8.00
N PRO A 7 9.92 0.91 -7.08
CA PRO A 7 9.22 0.54 -5.84
C PRO A 7 8.83 1.73 -4.97
N GLN A 8 9.60 2.82 -5.04
CA GLN A 8 9.31 4.07 -4.33
C GLN A 8 8.05 4.72 -4.91
N ASP A 9 7.89 4.74 -6.23
CA ASP A 9 6.71 5.30 -6.92
C ASP A 9 5.44 4.56 -6.49
N ILE A 10 5.52 3.23 -6.31
CA ILE A 10 4.38 2.43 -5.81
C ILE A 10 4.06 2.77 -4.37
N ALA A 11 5.07 2.95 -3.51
CA ALA A 11 4.85 3.32 -2.13
C ALA A 11 4.20 4.70 -2.01
N GLU A 12 4.63 5.66 -2.82
CA GLU A 12 4.05 7.01 -2.91
C GLU A 12 2.61 6.95 -3.43
N ALA A 13 2.35 6.19 -4.49
CA ALA A 13 0.99 5.97 -4.99
C ALA A 13 0.07 5.37 -3.92
N ILE A 14 0.53 4.38 -3.14
CA ILE A 14 -0.25 3.83 -2.02
C ILE A 14 -0.59 4.92 -0.99
N GLN A 15 0.36 5.80 -0.65
CA GLN A 15 0.10 6.89 0.30
C GLN A 15 -0.89 7.91 -0.25
N ASP A 16 -0.76 8.27 -1.53
CA ASP A 16 -1.66 9.21 -2.19
C ASP A 16 -3.10 8.67 -2.20
N GLU A 17 -3.28 7.40 -2.59
CA GLU A 17 -4.60 6.76 -2.61
C GLU A 17 -5.22 6.67 -1.20
N LEU A 18 -4.45 6.28 -0.16
CA LEU A 18 -4.95 6.25 1.22
C LEU A 18 -5.23 7.64 1.78
N GLY A 19 -4.48 8.65 1.34
CA GLY A 19 -4.74 10.06 1.61
C GLY A 19 -6.07 10.50 1.01
N ALA A 20 -6.34 10.12 -0.24
CA ALA A 20 -7.59 10.40 -0.93
C ALA A 20 -8.79 9.71 -0.26
N VAL A 21 -8.66 8.44 0.16
CA VAL A 21 -9.67 7.73 0.98
C VAL A 21 -10.03 8.57 2.21
N SER A 22 -9.01 9.00 2.96
CA SER A 22 -9.19 9.77 4.19
C SER A 22 -9.87 11.12 3.92
N MET A 23 -9.45 11.80 2.86
CA MET A 23 -10.03 13.08 2.43
C MET A 23 -11.50 12.94 2.06
N TYR A 24 -11.86 12.00 1.17
CA TYR A 24 -13.23 11.82 0.71
C TYR A 24 -14.15 11.29 1.82
N ALA A 25 -13.67 10.40 2.69
CA ALA A 25 -14.41 9.95 3.86
C ALA A 25 -14.71 11.10 4.83
N ARG A 26 -13.74 12.01 5.04
CA ARG A 26 -13.95 13.21 5.85
C ARG A 26 -14.99 14.14 5.22
N MET A 27 -14.87 14.44 3.92
CA MET A 27 -15.85 15.26 3.21
C MET A 27 -17.25 14.64 3.28
N ALA A 28 -17.37 13.32 3.16
CA ALA A 28 -18.65 12.61 3.30
C ALA A 28 -19.26 12.76 4.69
N SER A 29 -18.44 12.80 5.75
CA SER A 29 -18.89 13.02 7.13
C SER A 29 -19.39 14.45 7.38
N GLU A 30 -18.89 15.42 6.60
CA GLU A 30 -19.26 16.83 6.66
C GLU A 30 -20.44 17.16 5.72
N ALA A 31 -20.77 16.27 4.78
CA ALA A 31 -21.83 16.48 3.79
C ALA A 31 -23.24 16.34 4.40
N GLY A 32 -24.02 17.43 4.37
CA GLY A 32 -25.43 17.43 4.76
C GLY A 32 -26.38 16.83 3.72
N ASP A 33 -25.98 16.82 2.44
CA ASP A 33 -26.77 16.22 1.36
C ASP A 33 -26.50 14.71 1.25
N PRO A 34 -27.54 13.85 1.28
CA PRO A 34 -27.36 12.41 1.28
C PRO A 34 -26.85 11.85 -0.05
N VAL A 35 -27.12 12.51 -1.18
CA VAL A 35 -26.63 12.09 -2.51
C VAL A 35 -25.15 12.40 -2.63
N LEU A 36 -24.73 13.60 -2.25
CA LEU A 36 -23.32 14.00 -2.21
C LEU A 36 -22.52 13.09 -1.27
N ARG A 37 -23.05 12.80 -0.09
CA ARG A 37 -22.41 11.84 0.84
C ARG A 37 -22.21 10.47 0.21
N ALA A 38 -23.21 9.95 -0.50
CA ALA A 38 -23.09 8.66 -1.18
C ALA A 38 -22.03 8.67 -2.30
N ILE A 39 -21.98 9.76 -3.08
CA ILE A 39 -20.95 9.95 -4.12
C ILE A 39 -19.55 9.98 -3.49
N LEU A 40 -19.35 10.77 -2.44
CA LEU A 40 -18.05 10.89 -1.76
C LEU A 40 -17.59 9.56 -1.17
N LEU A 41 -18.51 8.77 -0.59
CA LEU A 41 -18.20 7.43 -0.10
C LEU A 41 -17.90 6.44 -1.24
N ASN A 42 -18.55 6.58 -2.40
CA ASN A 42 -18.25 5.76 -3.57
C ASN A 42 -16.84 6.07 -4.09
N ILE A 43 -16.46 7.34 -4.20
CA ILE A 43 -15.10 7.75 -4.59
C ILE A 43 -14.08 7.22 -3.57
N ALA A 44 -14.33 7.37 -2.26
CA ALA A 44 -13.44 6.78 -1.24
C ALA A 44 -13.28 5.25 -1.39
N GLY A 45 -14.32 4.55 -1.85
CA GLY A 45 -14.25 3.12 -2.17
C GLY A 45 -13.35 2.82 -3.37
N ASP A 46 -13.40 3.65 -4.42
CA ASP A 46 -12.56 3.51 -5.61
C ASP A 46 -11.07 3.71 -5.27
N GLU A 47 -10.73 4.76 -4.50
CA GLU A 47 -9.34 5.02 -4.08
C GLU A 47 -8.80 3.91 -3.17
N TYR A 48 -9.65 3.34 -2.31
CA TYR A 48 -9.27 2.16 -1.53
C TYR A 48 -9.00 0.95 -2.44
N GLY A 49 -9.78 0.80 -3.52
CA GLY A 49 -9.55 -0.17 -4.58
C GLY A 49 -8.20 0.03 -5.26
N HIS A 50 -7.85 1.26 -5.63
CA HIS A 50 -6.57 1.61 -6.22
C HIS A 50 -5.40 1.28 -5.28
N ALA A 51 -5.49 1.69 -4.00
CA ALA A 51 -4.48 1.37 -2.99
C ALA A 51 -4.20 -0.14 -2.88
N ARG A 52 -5.26 -0.97 -2.89
CA ARG A 52 -5.12 -2.43 -2.86
C ARG A 52 -4.43 -3.00 -4.09
N VAL A 53 -4.70 -2.44 -5.28
CA VAL A 53 -4.02 -2.83 -6.51
C VAL A 53 -2.53 -2.52 -6.39
N PHE A 54 -2.17 -1.32 -5.92
CA PHE A 54 -0.76 -0.95 -5.75
C PHE A 54 -0.04 -1.78 -4.67
N MET A 55 -0.70 -2.09 -3.54
CA MET A 55 -0.15 -3.01 -2.54
C MET A 55 0.11 -4.41 -3.12
N THR A 56 -0.79 -4.88 -3.99
CA THR A 56 -0.61 -6.16 -4.69
C THR A 56 0.60 -6.11 -5.62
N MET A 57 0.75 -5.03 -6.40
CA MET A 57 1.90 -4.82 -7.27
C MET A 57 3.22 -4.73 -6.48
N GLN A 58 3.20 -4.04 -5.32
CA GLN A 58 4.35 -3.94 -4.43
C GLN A 58 4.81 -5.32 -3.96
N GLU A 59 3.88 -6.18 -3.54
CA GLU A 59 4.22 -7.54 -3.11
C GLU A 59 4.70 -8.42 -4.28
N MET A 60 4.10 -8.28 -5.46
CA MET A 60 4.60 -8.92 -6.68
C MET A 60 6.04 -8.50 -7.00
N MET A 61 6.37 -7.22 -6.91
CA MET A 61 7.74 -6.74 -7.13
C MET A 61 8.70 -7.25 -6.05
N ARG A 62 8.27 -7.29 -4.80
CA ARG A 62 9.07 -7.83 -3.69
C ARG A 62 9.39 -9.31 -3.88
N THR A 63 8.41 -10.09 -4.35
CA THR A 63 8.56 -11.53 -4.56
C THR A 63 9.25 -11.90 -5.87
N MET A 64 9.12 -11.09 -6.93
CA MET A 64 9.85 -11.27 -8.19
C MET A 64 11.28 -10.72 -8.17
N GLY A 65 11.57 -9.74 -7.31
CA GLY A 65 12.91 -9.18 -7.11
C GLY A 65 13.79 -9.97 -6.14
N ALA A 66 13.21 -10.88 -5.36
CA ALA A 66 13.97 -11.80 -4.51
C ALA A 66 14.37 -13.04 -5.34
N PRO A 67 15.67 -13.43 -5.39
CA PRO A 67 16.06 -14.68 -6.04
C PRO A 67 15.51 -15.86 -5.22
N GLY A 68 14.37 -16.39 -5.65
CA GLY A 68 13.73 -17.57 -5.06
C GLY A 68 12.98 -17.25 -3.76
N GLY A 69 11.73 -17.74 -3.69
CA GLY A 69 10.96 -17.74 -2.45
C GLY A 69 11.69 -18.52 -1.37
N ALA A 70 12.43 -17.83 -0.52
CA ALA A 70 12.76 -18.31 0.82
C ALA A 70 11.79 -17.62 1.79
N PRO A 71 11.08 -18.38 2.65
CA PRO A 71 10.34 -17.75 3.74
C PRO A 71 11.32 -16.95 4.59
N ALA A 72 10.87 -15.79 5.10
CA ALA A 72 11.65 -14.89 5.93
C ALA A 72 12.46 -15.70 6.94
N ALA A 73 13.78 -15.70 6.76
CA ALA A 73 14.68 -16.36 7.69
C ALA A 73 14.49 -15.70 9.05
N ASP A 74 14.06 -16.52 10.02
CA ASP A 74 14.21 -16.30 11.44
C ASP A 74 15.60 -15.68 11.68
N GLN A 75 15.63 -14.40 12.04
CA GLN A 75 16.86 -13.72 12.40
C GLN A 75 17.28 -14.25 13.78
N GLY A 76 17.97 -15.40 13.75
CA GLY A 76 18.63 -15.98 14.91
C GLY A 76 19.39 -14.91 15.68
N THR A 77 19.23 -14.93 16.99
CA THR A 77 19.75 -13.89 17.88
C THR A 77 21.29 -13.83 17.88
N PRO A 78 21.90 -12.68 18.22
CA PRO A 78 23.34 -12.43 18.07
C PRO A 78 24.32 -13.40 18.79
N ALA A 79 23.83 -14.34 19.59
CA ALA A 79 24.67 -15.26 20.36
C ALA A 79 25.31 -16.38 19.53
N GLU A 80 24.79 -16.69 18.33
CA GLU A 80 25.24 -17.85 17.54
C GLU A 80 26.46 -17.56 16.63
N TRP A 81 26.87 -16.29 16.44
CA TRP A 81 27.95 -15.92 15.52
C TRP A 81 29.35 -15.88 16.18
N ALA A 82 29.45 -16.09 17.49
CA ALA A 82 30.72 -16.03 18.22
C ALA A 82 31.46 -17.38 18.32
N ALA A 83 30.95 -18.47 17.73
CA ALA A 83 31.51 -19.82 17.87
C ALA A 83 31.89 -20.47 16.53
N GLY A 84 32.80 -19.84 15.79
CA GLY A 84 33.88 -20.48 15.02
C GLY A 84 33.58 -21.52 13.92
N ARG A 85 33.90 -21.17 12.67
CA ARG A 85 35.12 -21.62 11.96
C ARG A 85 35.27 -20.97 10.59
#